data_AF-A0A7Y4QAA5-F1
#
_entry.id   AF-A0A7Y4QAA5-F1
#
_cell.length_a   1.000
_cell.length_b   1.000
_cell.length_c   1.000
_cell.angle_alpha   90.00
_cell.angle_beta   90.00
_cell.angle_gamma   90.00
#
_symmetry.space_group_name_H-M   'P 1'
#
loop_
_entity.id
_entity.type
_entity.pdbx_description
1 polymer ?
#
loop_
_entity_poly.entity_id
_entity_poly.type
_entity_poly.pdbx_seq_one_letter_code
_entity_poly.pdbx_strand_id
1 'polypeptide(L)'
;MRLVLCLCLFSWSGFAQVGSPKVDLKDRWLISQEGKFVKAPSTSTNTVFFWIDARKEKGTVLRLKGRHAFSIFINSKLAVRAKGEVKLSVDSLANIYSNQLFVGLYSSFGTHHLNSELQQNGKPPAAHEPIVRKGNYFLDFTILASLLLIVGFTLLLRTNPTLTFDYLDVNKLFSFQDRDESTLALRIASSVNLLIYFFCSLFLALILLVSFHLMGDQVLVASKFSIRSTAHGFQQWFMLSVIIFGLLIIKLVWLMVLNNLFGFRDIVRIQFFNFVRVILIAMTVLTLITIVYFVANIQDQKYFFHLITILSIIFSAGAVVMYFKLMARMPYHFFHLFSYLCASEIMPLVVLIKVFFY
;
A
#
# COMPACT_ATOMS: atom_id res chain seq x y z
N MET A 1 21.53 -19.85 9.51
CA MET A 1 20.72 -19.59 10.73
C MET A 1 21.32 -18.56 11.70
N ARG A 2 22.53 -18.01 11.48
CA ARG A 2 23.11 -16.94 12.32
C ARG A 2 22.88 -15.51 11.81
N LEU A 3 22.53 -15.33 10.54
CA LEU A 3 22.35 -14.00 9.92
C LEU A 3 21.00 -13.34 10.26
N VAL A 4 19.95 -14.14 10.49
CA VAL A 4 18.58 -13.64 10.78
C VAL A 4 18.49 -13.09 12.21
N LEU A 5 19.34 -13.56 13.14
CA LEU A 5 19.33 -13.08 14.53
C LEU A 5 19.97 -11.69 14.69
N CYS A 6 20.87 -11.28 13.78
CA CYS A 6 21.56 -10.00 13.87
C CYS A 6 20.68 -8.80 13.46
N LEU A 7 19.69 -9.01 12.58
CA LEU A 7 18.82 -7.93 12.10
C LEU A 7 17.70 -7.55 13.08
N CYS A 8 17.39 -8.39 14.07
CA CYS A 8 16.36 -8.09 15.07
C CYS A 8 16.86 -7.28 16.28
N LEU A 9 18.18 -7.10 16.45
CA LEU A 9 18.74 -6.44 17.64
C LEU A 9 18.97 -4.93 17.47
N PHE A 10 18.70 -4.35 16.29
CA PHE A 10 19.00 -2.93 16.00
C PHE A 10 17.80 -1.97 15.99
N SER A 11 16.58 -2.41 16.31
CA SER A 11 15.37 -1.57 16.20
C SER A 11 14.75 -1.13 17.54
N TRP A 12 15.51 -1.19 18.64
CA TRP A 12 15.02 -0.81 19.97
C TRP A 12 15.65 0.47 20.52
N SER A 13 15.43 1.58 19.81
CA SER A 13 15.59 2.93 20.36
C SER A 13 14.60 3.90 19.70
N GLY A 14 13.31 3.53 19.73
CA GLY A 14 12.22 4.44 19.39
C GLY A 14 11.96 5.40 20.55
N PHE A 15 12.47 6.63 20.44
CA PHE A 15 12.09 7.77 21.28
C PHE A 15 10.56 7.87 21.37
N ALA A 16 10.02 7.67 22.57
CA ALA A 16 8.62 7.93 22.86
C ALA A 16 8.38 9.44 22.93
N GLN A 17 7.96 10.05 21.82
CA GLN A 17 7.32 11.36 21.90
C GLN A 17 5.92 11.18 22.48
N VAL A 18 5.76 11.58 23.74
CA VAL A 18 4.47 11.69 24.43
C VAL A 18 3.63 12.71 23.66
N GLY A 19 2.76 12.22 22.77
CA GLY A 19 1.82 13.06 22.06
C GLY A 19 0.71 13.52 23.01
N SER A 20 0.48 14.82 23.11
CA SER A 20 -0.68 15.36 23.84
C SER A 20 -1.98 14.77 23.29
N PRO A 21 -3.02 14.56 24.13
CA PRO A 21 -4.33 14.11 23.66
C PRO A 21 -4.85 15.07 22.59
N LYS A 22 -5.33 14.48 21.48
CA LYS A 22 -5.90 15.19 20.33
C LYS A 22 -7.37 14.84 20.23
N VAL A 23 -8.24 15.85 20.20
CA VAL A 23 -9.67 15.69 19.99
C VAL A 23 -9.99 16.15 18.56
N ASP A 24 -10.48 15.23 17.72
CA ASP A 24 -10.95 15.58 16.38
C ASP A 24 -12.29 16.33 16.48
N LEU A 25 -12.37 17.47 15.80
CA LEU A 25 -13.55 18.33 15.79
C LEU A 25 -14.51 18.04 14.62
N LYS A 26 -14.17 17.14 13.70
CA LYS A 26 -15.03 16.78 12.55
C LYS A 26 -16.42 16.34 12.95
N ASP A 27 -16.54 15.62 14.06
CA ASP A 27 -17.83 15.16 14.58
C ASP A 27 -18.73 16.31 15.06
N ARG A 28 -18.15 17.49 15.29
CA ARG A 28 -18.84 18.71 15.73
C ARG A 28 -19.08 19.69 14.58
N TRP A 29 -18.76 19.33 13.34
CA TRP A 29 -18.97 20.20 12.19
C TRP A 29 -20.46 20.41 11.90
N LEU A 30 -20.80 21.66 11.69
CA LEU A 30 -22.12 22.17 11.34
C LEU A 30 -22.04 22.85 9.98
N ILE A 31 -23.11 22.75 9.20
CA ILE A 31 -23.30 23.48 7.95
C ILE A 31 -24.53 24.36 8.07
N SER A 32 -24.52 25.52 7.40
CA SER A 32 -25.69 26.39 7.32
C SER A 32 -26.58 25.91 6.18
N GLN A 33 -27.75 25.37 6.50
CA GLN A 33 -28.81 25.03 5.55
C GLN A 33 -30.06 25.80 5.94
N GLU A 34 -30.59 26.61 5.02
CA GLU A 34 -31.84 27.36 5.21
C GLU A 34 -31.85 28.23 6.49
N GLY A 35 -30.69 28.80 6.85
CA GLY A 35 -30.54 29.64 8.04
C GLY A 35 -30.47 28.87 9.37
N LYS A 36 -30.43 27.53 9.34
CA LYS A 36 -30.22 26.67 10.51
C LYS A 36 -28.89 25.93 10.42
N PHE A 37 -28.25 25.72 11.57
CA PHE A 37 -27.02 24.93 11.66
C PHE A 37 -27.37 23.46 11.85
N VAL A 38 -27.10 22.64 10.85
CA VAL A 38 -27.33 21.20 10.86
C VAL A 38 -25.99 20.47 10.87
N LYS A 39 -25.91 19.30 11.50
CA LYS A 39 -24.69 18.48 11.52
C LYS A 39 -24.25 18.18 10.09
N ALA A 40 -22.96 18.41 9.80
CA ALA A 40 -22.41 18.23 8.46
C ALA A 40 -22.53 16.75 8.03
N PRO A 41 -23.26 16.43 6.95
CA PRO A 41 -23.12 15.13 6.31
C PRO A 41 -21.69 15.01 5.75
N SER A 42 -21.17 13.80 5.58
CA SER A 42 -19.80 13.53 5.12
C SER A 42 -19.50 14.00 3.67
N THR A 43 -20.38 14.81 3.09
CA THR A 43 -20.34 15.32 1.72
C THR A 43 -19.65 16.69 1.64
N SER A 44 -19.09 16.97 0.46
CA SER A 44 -18.20 18.10 0.17
C SER A 44 -18.90 19.47 0.21
N THR A 45 -18.97 20.08 1.39
CA THR A 45 -19.35 21.49 1.54
C THR A 45 -18.11 22.38 1.50
N ASN A 46 -18.26 23.65 1.09
CA ASN A 46 -17.14 24.61 1.08
C ASN A 46 -16.93 25.31 2.43
N THR A 47 -17.93 25.29 3.30
CA THR A 47 -17.91 25.97 4.59
C THR A 47 -18.40 25.05 5.70
N VAL A 48 -17.67 24.99 6.80
CA VAL A 48 -18.08 24.28 8.03
C VAL A 48 -17.92 25.20 9.23
N PHE A 49 -18.79 25.00 10.22
CA PHE A 49 -18.83 25.78 11.44
C PHE A 49 -18.78 24.88 12.65
N PHE A 50 -18.22 25.34 13.76
CA PHE A 50 -18.27 24.64 15.04
C PHE A 50 -18.07 25.61 16.19
N TRP A 51 -18.54 25.19 17.37
CA TRP A 51 -18.43 25.96 18.60
C TRP A 51 -17.31 25.43 19.48
N ILE A 52 -16.53 26.35 20.06
CA ILE A 52 -15.53 26.06 21.09
C ILE A 52 -15.87 26.91 22.32
N ASP A 53 -16.03 26.26 23.48
CA ASP A 53 -16.15 26.95 24.77
C ASP A 53 -14.76 27.05 25.40
N ALA A 54 -14.15 28.23 25.33
CA ALA A 54 -12.81 28.48 25.84
C ALA A 54 -12.71 28.28 27.36
N ARG A 55 -13.83 28.29 28.10
CA ARG A 55 -13.81 27.98 29.54
C ARG A 55 -13.59 26.50 29.83
N LYS A 56 -14.10 25.63 28.96
CA LYS A 56 -13.96 24.17 29.07
C LYS A 56 -12.63 23.69 28.49
N GLU A 57 -12.16 24.36 27.45
CA GLU A 57 -10.98 23.96 26.66
C GLU A 57 -9.76 24.85 26.98
N LYS A 58 -9.60 25.31 28.22
CA LYS A 58 -8.46 26.14 28.64
C LYS A 58 -7.13 25.43 28.42
N GLY A 59 -6.11 26.16 27.96
CA GLY A 59 -4.79 25.59 27.69
C GLY A 59 -4.76 24.69 26.45
N THR A 60 -5.76 24.74 25.58
CA THR A 60 -5.75 24.01 24.30
C THR A 60 -5.31 24.89 23.14
N VAL A 61 -4.77 24.24 22.11
CA VAL A 61 -4.41 24.82 20.82
C VAL A 61 -5.31 24.22 19.76
N LEU A 62 -6.01 25.08 19.04
CA LEU A 62 -6.74 24.73 17.84
C LEU A 62 -5.74 24.58 16.69
N ARG A 63 -5.58 23.34 16.23
CA ARG A 63 -4.73 22.98 15.09
C ARG A 63 -5.60 22.74 13.86
N LEU A 64 -5.35 23.51 12.82
CA LEU A 64 -6.06 23.43 11.55
C LEU A 64 -5.06 23.09 10.45
N LYS A 65 -5.34 22.06 9.65
CA LYS A 65 -4.47 21.62 8.56
C LYS A 65 -5.27 21.47 7.28
N GLY A 66 -4.79 22.06 6.19
CA GLY A 66 -5.40 21.99 4.87
C GLY A 66 -4.35 21.90 3.76
N ARG A 67 -4.62 21.07 2.74
CA ARG A 67 -3.76 20.96 1.55
C ARG A 67 -3.81 22.22 0.67
N HIS A 68 -4.97 22.84 0.58
CA HIS A 68 -5.23 24.06 -0.19
C HIS A 68 -5.35 25.27 0.75
N ALA A 69 -5.39 26.48 0.18
CA ALA A 69 -5.63 27.68 0.96
C ALA A 69 -7.04 27.64 1.59
N PHE A 70 -7.13 28.05 2.85
CA PHE A 70 -8.38 28.15 3.59
C PHE A 70 -8.41 29.43 4.43
N SER A 71 -9.62 29.89 4.72
CA SER A 71 -9.88 31.06 5.55
C SER A 71 -10.54 30.62 6.83
N ILE A 72 -10.08 31.20 7.94
CA ILE A 72 -10.59 30.95 9.29
C ILE A 72 -11.34 32.20 9.73
N PHE A 73 -12.58 32.02 10.13
CA PHE A 73 -13.45 33.04 10.69
C PHE A 73 -13.69 32.73 12.17
N ILE A 74 -13.63 33.74 13.01
CA ILE A 74 -13.94 33.64 14.44
C ILE A 74 -14.98 34.71 14.74
N ASN A 75 -16.14 34.29 15.25
CA ASN A 75 -17.30 35.15 15.50
C ASN A 75 -17.62 36.03 14.28
N SER A 76 -17.66 35.39 13.10
CA SER A 76 -17.94 36.01 11.79
C SER A 76 -16.92 37.04 11.30
N LYS A 77 -15.79 37.23 11.99
CA LYS A 77 -14.67 38.07 11.53
C LYS A 77 -13.56 37.20 10.95
N LEU A 78 -12.98 37.62 9.83
CA LEU A 78 -11.83 36.94 9.24
C LEU A 78 -10.64 37.05 10.21
N ALA A 79 -10.18 35.92 10.74
CA ALA A 79 -9.05 35.88 11.65
C ALA A 79 -7.75 35.66 10.87
N VAL A 80 -7.69 34.64 10.02
CA VAL A 80 -6.48 34.23 9.32
C VAL A 80 -6.82 33.62 7.95
N ARG A 81 -6.00 33.92 6.94
CA ARG A 81 -5.92 33.14 5.69
C ARG A 81 -4.62 32.36 5.69
N ALA A 82 -4.68 31.06 5.49
CA ALA A 82 -3.50 30.21 5.56
C ALA A 82 -3.53 29.09 4.52
N LYS A 83 -2.35 28.53 4.28
CA LYS A 83 -2.11 27.34 3.48
C LYS A 83 -1.20 26.42 4.27
N GLY A 84 -1.56 25.14 4.42
CA GLY A 84 -0.82 24.20 5.25
C GLY A 84 -1.37 24.09 6.67
N GLU A 85 -0.53 24.30 7.67
CA GLU A 85 -0.87 24.10 9.09
C GLU A 85 -0.90 25.42 9.85
N VAL A 86 -1.96 25.64 10.64
CA VAL A 86 -2.12 26.79 11.55
C VAL A 86 -2.40 26.27 12.95
N LYS A 87 -1.75 26.89 13.94
CA LYS A 87 -1.97 26.65 15.36
C LYS A 87 -2.44 27.94 16.01
N LEU A 88 -3.61 27.93 16.62
CA LEU A 88 -4.18 29.06 17.34
C LEU A 88 -4.41 28.66 18.79
N SER A 89 -3.82 29.38 19.73
CA SER A 89 -4.09 29.17 21.15
C SER A 89 -5.53 29.58 21.46
N VAL A 90 -6.33 28.69 22.05
CA VAL A 90 -7.72 28.97 22.41
C VAL A 90 -7.78 30.08 23.46
N ASP A 91 -6.81 30.14 24.38
CA ASP A 91 -6.74 31.18 25.41
C ASP A 91 -6.48 32.57 24.80
N SER A 92 -5.59 32.64 23.81
CA SER A 92 -5.32 33.90 23.09
C SER A 92 -6.52 34.36 22.27
N LEU A 93 -7.21 33.42 21.62
CA LEU A 93 -8.45 33.72 20.89
C LEU A 93 -9.58 34.19 21.83
N ALA A 94 -9.70 33.58 23.00
CA ALA A 94 -10.70 33.94 24.00
C ALA A 94 -10.50 35.36 24.54
N ASN A 95 -9.25 35.79 24.69
CA ASN A 95 -8.90 37.15 25.13
C ASN A 95 -9.26 38.22 24.07
N ILE A 96 -9.18 37.88 22.79
CA ILE A 96 -9.43 38.83 21.68
C ILE A 96 -10.91 38.89 21.32
N TYR A 97 -11.62 37.76 21.31
CA TYR A 97 -12.99 37.67 20.80
C TYR A 97 -14.01 37.53 21.92
N SER A 98 -14.07 36.36 22.57
CA SER A 98 -14.95 36.05 23.69
C SER A 98 -14.72 34.61 24.18
N ASN A 99 -15.33 34.25 25.31
CA ASN A 99 -15.26 32.89 25.86
C ASN A 99 -15.99 31.82 25.02
N GLN A 100 -16.93 32.22 24.15
CA GLN A 100 -17.61 31.33 23.21
C GLN A 100 -17.17 31.67 21.80
N LEU A 101 -16.34 30.79 21.22
CA LEU A 101 -15.77 30.98 19.90
C LEU A 101 -16.63 30.24 18.88
N PHE A 102 -17.22 30.99 17.96
CA PHE A 102 -17.86 30.47 16.76
C PHE A 102 -16.83 30.44 15.63
N VAL A 103 -16.33 29.26 15.29
CA VAL A 103 -15.29 29.09 14.28
C VAL A 103 -15.91 28.66 12.96
N GLY A 104 -15.65 29.42 11.91
CA GLY A 104 -16.01 29.10 10.53
C GLY A 104 -14.76 28.79 9.71
N LEU A 105 -14.76 27.67 8.99
CA LEU A 105 -13.70 27.31 8.04
C LEU A 105 -14.27 27.35 6.63
N TYR A 106 -13.61 28.09 5.75
CA TYR A 106 -13.97 28.18 4.34
C TYR A 106 -12.80 27.73 3.46
N SER A 107 -13.09 26.86 2.48
CA SER A 107 -12.16 26.53 1.41
C SER A 107 -12.88 26.45 0.07
N SER A 108 -12.29 27.04 -0.96
CA SER A 108 -12.80 27.00 -2.34
C SER A 108 -12.75 25.59 -2.96
N PHE A 109 -11.97 24.67 -2.37
CA PHE A 109 -11.79 23.29 -2.85
C PHE A 109 -12.60 22.28 -2.02
N GLY A 110 -13.51 22.74 -1.16
CA GLY A 110 -14.28 21.90 -0.26
C GLY A 110 -13.56 21.55 1.05
N THR A 111 -14.32 21.09 2.04
CA THR A 111 -13.85 20.89 3.42
C THR A 111 -13.28 19.49 3.69
N HIS A 112 -13.39 18.55 2.75
CA HIS A 112 -12.89 17.18 2.89
C HIS A 112 -11.36 17.09 3.09
N HIS A 113 -10.62 18.07 2.58
CA HIS A 113 -9.18 18.20 2.76
C HIS A 113 -8.76 18.94 4.03
N LEU A 114 -9.71 19.45 4.81
CA LEU A 114 -9.44 20.15 6.07
C LEU A 114 -9.46 19.16 7.23
N ASN A 115 -8.56 19.38 8.17
CA ASN A 115 -8.53 18.69 9.44
C ASN A 115 -8.48 19.71 10.57
N SER A 116 -9.31 19.50 11.60
CA SER A 116 -9.43 20.39 12.74
C SER A 116 -9.32 19.59 14.03
N GLU A 117 -8.29 19.86 14.81
CA GLU A 117 -7.97 19.13 16.04
C GLU A 117 -7.76 20.12 17.20
N LEU A 118 -8.27 19.79 18.38
CA LEU A 118 -7.85 20.46 19.63
C LEU A 118 -6.73 19.65 20.28
N GLN A 119 -5.64 20.33 20.61
CA GLN A 119 -4.48 19.74 21.27
C GLN A 119 -4.23 20.45 22.60
N GLN A 120 -4.22 19.73 23.73
CA GLN A 120 -3.86 20.34 25.03
C GLN A 120 -2.36 20.67 25.09
N ASN A 121 -2.05 21.92 25.41
CA ASN A 121 -0.70 22.38 25.75
C ASN A 121 -0.44 22.10 27.24
N GLY A 122 0.15 20.94 27.52
CA GLY A 122 0.97 20.72 28.72
C GLY A 122 0.26 20.71 30.08
N LYS A 123 -0.19 19.53 30.50
CA LYS A 123 0.20 18.86 31.75
C LYS A 123 -0.33 17.42 31.63
N PRO A 124 0.49 16.36 31.79
CA PRO A 124 -0.06 15.01 31.78
C PRO A 124 -1.11 14.92 32.89
N PRO A 125 -2.36 14.54 32.58
CA PRO A 125 -3.39 14.45 33.60
C PRO A 125 -2.93 13.48 34.69
N ALA A 126 -2.90 13.96 35.92
CA ALA A 126 -2.68 13.14 37.10
C ALA A 126 -3.92 12.29 37.35
N ALA A 127 -4.05 11.19 36.62
CA ALA A 127 -4.93 10.07 36.94
C ALA A 127 -4.50 8.90 36.04
N HIS A 128 -4.27 7.74 36.65
CA HIS A 128 -4.01 6.49 35.97
C HIS A 128 -5.27 6.01 35.24
N GLU A 129 -5.69 6.71 34.20
CA GLU A 129 -6.42 6.02 33.13
C GLU A 129 -5.38 5.18 32.39
N PRO A 130 -5.55 3.85 32.27
CA PRO A 130 -4.63 3.05 31.49
C PRO A 130 -4.57 3.69 30.11
N ILE A 131 -3.40 4.18 29.73
CA ILE A 131 -3.14 4.69 28.39
C ILE A 131 -3.36 3.49 27.47
N VAL A 132 -4.59 3.33 26.99
CA VAL A 132 -4.93 2.35 25.96
C VAL A 132 -4.22 2.86 24.73
N ARG A 133 -3.01 2.33 24.51
CA ARG A 133 -2.20 2.60 23.32
C ARG A 133 -3.13 2.44 22.13
N LYS A 134 -3.43 3.53 21.43
CA LYS A 134 -4.20 3.48 20.18
C LYS A 134 -3.34 2.69 19.20
N GLY A 135 -3.54 1.38 19.17
CA GLY A 135 -2.72 0.45 18.41
C GLY A 135 -2.71 0.88 16.96
N ASN A 136 -1.52 0.90 16.35
CA ASN A 136 -1.44 1.09 14.92
C ASN A 136 -1.77 -0.26 14.27
N TYR A 137 -3.07 -0.54 14.15
CA TYR A 137 -3.58 -1.83 13.68
C TYR A 137 -2.96 -2.26 12.34
N PHE A 138 -2.64 -1.30 11.47
CA PHE A 138 -1.97 -1.52 10.19
C PHE A 138 -0.52 -2.00 10.38
N LEU A 139 0.24 -1.34 11.25
CA LEU A 139 1.63 -1.70 11.52
C LEU A 139 1.69 -3.08 12.21
N ASP A 140 0.82 -3.33 13.19
CA ASP A 140 0.75 -4.61 13.89
C ASP A 140 0.41 -5.75 12.91
N PHE A 141 -0.57 -5.53 12.02
CA PHE A 141 -0.88 -6.46 10.93
C PHE A 141 0.32 -6.70 10.01
N THR A 142 0.99 -5.64 9.55
CA THR A 142 2.10 -5.72 8.59
C THR A 142 3.29 -6.48 9.18
N ILE A 143 3.60 -6.25 10.46
CA ILE A 143 4.67 -7.00 11.17
C ILE A 143 4.30 -8.47 11.29
N LEU A 144 3.07 -8.80 11.70
CA LEU A 144 2.66 -10.20 11.85
C LEU A 144 2.60 -10.93 10.50
N ALA A 145 2.09 -10.29 9.45
CA ALA A 145 2.03 -10.85 8.10
C ALA A 145 3.44 -11.06 7.50
N SER A 146 4.35 -10.10 7.68
CA SER A 146 5.74 -10.25 7.24
C SER A 146 6.48 -11.34 8.00
N LEU A 147 6.26 -11.48 9.32
CA LEU A 147 6.77 -12.61 10.10
C LEU A 147 6.25 -13.94 9.56
N LEU A 148 4.95 -14.04 9.26
CA LEU A 148 4.36 -15.25 8.67
C LEU A 148 4.99 -15.58 7.32
N LEU A 149 5.26 -14.57 6.48
CA LEU A 149 5.96 -14.77 5.21
C LEU A 149 7.39 -15.26 5.40
N ILE A 150 8.14 -14.74 6.38
CA ILE A 150 9.50 -15.22 6.67
C ILE A 150 9.48 -16.69 7.12
N VAL A 151 8.52 -17.07 7.96
CA VAL A 151 8.32 -18.47 8.36
C VAL A 151 7.96 -19.32 7.15
N GLY A 152 7.01 -18.88 6.32
CA GLY A 152 6.62 -19.56 5.09
C GLY A 152 7.78 -19.74 4.11
N PHE A 153 8.60 -18.72 3.93
CA PHE A 153 9.81 -18.79 3.11
C PHE A 153 10.84 -19.78 3.66
N THR A 154 11.02 -19.80 4.98
CA THR A 154 11.91 -20.76 5.64
C THR A 154 11.41 -22.20 5.47
N LEU A 155 10.09 -22.42 5.53
CA LEU A 155 9.48 -23.72 5.25
C LEU A 155 9.68 -24.13 3.79
N LEU A 156 9.55 -23.21 2.83
CA LEU A 156 9.85 -23.47 1.41
C LEU A 156 11.31 -23.89 1.21
N LEU A 157 12.25 -23.14 1.77
CA LEU A 157 13.67 -23.48 1.71
C LEU A 157 13.98 -24.84 2.35
N ARG A 158 13.26 -25.22 3.41
CA ARG A 158 13.44 -26.51 4.07
C ARG A 158 12.85 -27.67 3.27
N THR A 159 11.69 -27.48 2.65
CA THR A 159 11.00 -28.54 1.89
C THR A 159 11.72 -28.84 0.58
N ASN A 160 12.10 -27.82 -0.19
CA ASN A 160 12.78 -27.98 -1.48
C ASN A 160 13.76 -26.81 -1.72
N PRO A 161 14.97 -26.88 -1.15
CA PRO A 161 15.96 -25.80 -1.28
C PRO A 161 16.35 -25.57 -2.75
N THR A 162 16.60 -26.65 -3.50
CA THR A 162 17.03 -26.58 -4.91
C THR A 162 16.02 -25.83 -5.78
N LEU A 163 14.74 -26.20 -5.71
CA LEU A 163 13.68 -25.52 -6.49
C LEU A 163 13.52 -24.06 -6.06
N THR A 164 13.57 -23.79 -4.75
CA THR A 164 13.42 -22.42 -4.25
C THR A 164 14.57 -21.52 -4.74
N PHE A 165 15.81 -22.01 -4.72
CA PHE A 165 16.95 -21.26 -5.26
C PHE A 165 16.89 -21.13 -6.78
N ASP A 166 16.38 -22.13 -7.51
CA ASP A 166 16.16 -22.04 -8.97
C ASP A 166 15.15 -20.95 -9.35
N TYR A 167 14.17 -20.68 -8.49
CA TYR A 167 13.22 -19.57 -8.64
C TYR A 167 13.79 -18.19 -8.25
N LEU A 168 14.87 -18.14 -7.46
CA LEU A 168 15.52 -16.90 -7.04
C LEU A 168 16.77 -16.57 -7.87
N ASP A 169 17.24 -17.50 -8.70
CA ASP A 169 18.43 -17.32 -9.53
C ASP A 169 18.17 -16.30 -10.66
N VAL A 170 18.74 -15.11 -10.50
CA VAL A 170 18.67 -14.02 -11.48
C VAL A 170 19.49 -14.32 -12.73
N ASN A 171 20.58 -15.07 -12.62
CA ASN A 171 21.42 -15.39 -13.78
C ASN A 171 20.66 -16.27 -14.77
N LYS A 172 19.87 -17.22 -14.26
CA LYS A 172 18.97 -18.04 -15.08
C LYS A 172 17.87 -17.22 -15.75
N LEU A 173 17.48 -16.07 -15.21
CA LEU A 173 16.52 -15.18 -15.87
C LEU A 173 17.08 -14.60 -17.17
N PHE A 174 18.38 -14.30 -17.23
CA PHE A 174 19.04 -13.70 -18.40
C PHE A 174 19.80 -14.69 -19.29
N SER A 175 20.08 -15.90 -18.80
CA SER A 175 20.70 -16.94 -19.61
C SER A 175 19.77 -17.39 -20.74
N PHE A 176 20.25 -17.33 -21.99
CA PHE A 176 19.57 -17.87 -23.17
C PHE A 176 19.79 -19.38 -23.35
N GLN A 177 20.76 -19.95 -22.62
CA GLN A 177 21.14 -21.35 -22.71
C GLN A 177 20.63 -22.06 -21.45
N ASP A 178 19.59 -22.89 -21.59
CA ASP A 178 19.10 -23.66 -20.44
C ASP A 178 19.99 -24.87 -20.27
N ARG A 179 20.71 -24.87 -19.15
CA ARG A 179 21.37 -26.05 -18.62
C ARG A 179 20.31 -26.82 -17.82
N ASP A 180 20.03 -28.06 -18.22
CA ASP A 180 19.03 -29.00 -17.67
C ASP A 180 18.32 -28.50 -16.39
N GLU A 181 17.15 -27.87 -16.57
CA GLU A 181 16.30 -27.55 -15.42
C GLU A 181 15.86 -28.86 -14.76
N SER A 182 15.96 -28.92 -13.43
CA SER A 182 15.73 -30.14 -12.66
C SER A 182 14.40 -30.81 -13.04
N THR A 183 14.37 -32.14 -13.15
CA THR A 183 13.18 -32.89 -13.59
C THR A 183 11.95 -32.67 -12.70
N LEU A 184 12.15 -32.18 -11.47
CA LEU A 184 11.10 -31.74 -10.55
C LEU A 184 10.49 -30.38 -10.92
N ALA A 185 11.26 -29.46 -11.51
CA ALA A 185 10.76 -28.21 -12.10
C ALA A 185 9.89 -28.47 -13.35
N LEU A 186 10.08 -29.61 -14.02
CA LEU A 186 9.34 -29.97 -15.25
C LEU A 186 7.85 -30.29 -14.98
N ARG A 187 7.45 -30.64 -13.76
CA ARG A 187 6.03 -30.87 -13.44
C ARG A 187 5.42 -29.57 -12.91
N ILE A 188 4.94 -28.72 -13.82
CA ILE A 188 4.34 -27.40 -13.49
C ILE A 188 3.25 -27.50 -12.40
N ALA A 189 2.42 -28.55 -12.47
CA ALA A 189 1.35 -28.81 -11.51
C ALA A 189 1.78 -29.65 -10.29
N SER A 190 3.08 -29.74 -9.98
CA SER A 190 3.53 -30.38 -8.75
C SER A 190 3.03 -29.62 -7.54
N SER A 191 2.74 -30.32 -6.44
CA SER A 191 2.30 -29.71 -5.18
C SER A 191 3.29 -28.68 -4.65
N VAL A 192 4.59 -28.90 -4.88
CA VAL A 192 5.67 -27.97 -4.51
C VAL A 192 5.58 -26.67 -5.32
N ASN A 193 5.39 -26.76 -6.64
CA ASN A 193 5.23 -25.59 -7.49
C ASN A 193 3.97 -24.80 -7.13
N LEU A 194 2.85 -25.48 -6.86
CA LEU A 194 1.63 -24.83 -6.37
C LEU A 194 1.85 -24.10 -5.04
N LEU A 195 2.63 -24.67 -4.12
CA LEU A 195 2.99 -24.02 -2.86
C LEU A 195 3.83 -22.76 -3.09
N ILE A 196 4.77 -22.79 -4.05
CA ILE A 196 5.56 -21.60 -4.44
C ILE A 196 4.65 -20.53 -5.06
N TYR A 197 3.69 -20.91 -5.90
CA TYR A 197 2.74 -19.95 -6.51
C TYR A 197 1.85 -19.31 -5.45
N PHE A 198 1.40 -20.08 -4.47
CA PHE A 198 0.64 -19.57 -3.33
C PHE A 198 1.47 -18.67 -2.41
N PHE A 199 2.72 -19.02 -2.15
CA PHE A 199 3.63 -18.14 -1.41
C PHE A 199 3.90 -16.83 -2.16
N CYS A 200 4.10 -16.92 -3.48
CA CYS A 200 4.29 -15.76 -4.35
C CYS A 200 3.06 -14.84 -4.31
N SER A 201 1.84 -15.40 -4.32
CA SER A 201 0.61 -14.62 -4.21
C SER A 201 0.42 -13.98 -2.83
N LEU A 202 0.78 -14.67 -1.74
CA LEU A 202 0.79 -14.11 -0.38
C LEU A 202 1.75 -12.91 -0.29
N PHE A 203 2.94 -13.05 -0.86
CA PHE A 203 3.93 -11.99 -0.83
C PHE A 203 3.49 -10.79 -1.68
N LEU A 204 3.04 -11.02 -2.92
CA LEU A 204 2.56 -9.98 -3.83
C LEU A 204 1.36 -9.23 -3.23
N ALA A 205 0.42 -9.95 -2.64
CA ALA A 205 -0.71 -9.36 -1.93
C ALA A 205 -0.27 -8.45 -0.79
N LEU A 206 0.76 -8.84 -0.01
CA LEU A 206 1.24 -8.00 1.09
C LEU A 206 1.83 -6.69 0.58
N ILE A 207 2.71 -6.73 -0.44
CA ILE A 207 3.28 -5.50 -1.02
C ILE A 207 2.18 -4.61 -1.59
N LEU A 208 1.27 -5.18 -2.40
CA LEU A 208 0.17 -4.40 -2.98
C LEU A 208 -0.72 -3.76 -1.92
N LEU A 209 -1.08 -4.50 -0.87
CA LEU A 209 -1.93 -3.99 0.21
C LEU A 209 -1.22 -2.90 1.02
N VAL A 210 0.08 -3.05 1.30
CA VAL A 210 0.88 -2.00 1.94
C VAL A 210 0.96 -0.75 1.05
N SER A 211 1.22 -0.91 -0.25
CA SER A 211 1.26 0.18 -1.22
C SER A 211 -0.08 0.91 -1.31
N PHE A 212 -1.20 0.18 -1.42
CA PHE A 212 -2.53 0.77 -1.50
C PHE A 212 -2.92 1.51 -0.21
N HIS A 213 -2.61 0.95 0.96
CA HIS A 213 -2.91 1.62 2.22
C HIS A 213 -2.15 2.96 2.36
N LEU A 214 -0.91 3.02 1.89
CA LEU A 214 -0.04 4.19 2.05
C LEU A 214 -0.22 5.24 0.94
N MET A 215 -0.70 4.85 -0.24
CA MET A 215 -1.03 5.79 -1.33
C MET A 215 -2.30 6.62 -1.07
N GLY A 216 -3.23 6.14 -0.24
CA GLY A 216 -4.50 6.81 0.00
C GLY A 216 -5.30 7.02 -1.29
N ASP A 217 -5.92 8.19 -1.47
CA ASP A 217 -6.86 8.47 -2.57
C ASP A 217 -6.21 8.70 -3.95
N GLN A 218 -4.89 8.51 -4.11
CA GLN A 218 -4.23 8.77 -5.41
C GLN A 218 -4.60 7.74 -6.50
N VAL A 219 -5.07 6.55 -6.11
CA VAL A 219 -5.49 5.48 -7.03
C VAL A 219 -6.91 5.06 -6.65
N LEU A 220 -7.80 4.96 -7.64
CA LEU A 220 -9.21 4.57 -7.45
C LEU A 220 -9.37 3.29 -6.61
N VAL A 221 -8.51 2.30 -6.86
CA VAL A 221 -8.51 1.00 -6.18
C VAL A 221 -8.08 1.14 -4.72
N ALA A 222 -7.16 2.05 -4.39
CA ALA A 222 -6.59 2.20 -3.06
C ALA A 222 -7.62 2.66 -2.01
N SER A 223 -8.61 3.46 -2.42
CA SER A 223 -9.71 3.93 -1.54
C SER A 223 -10.52 2.79 -0.90
N LYS A 224 -10.57 1.61 -1.54
CA LYS A 224 -11.31 0.44 -1.03
C LYS A 224 -10.54 -0.35 0.05
N PHE A 225 -9.23 -0.13 0.20
CA PHE A 225 -8.36 -0.92 1.08
C PHE A 225 -7.99 -0.18 2.37
N SER A 226 -9.00 0.25 3.14
CA SER A 226 -8.80 0.82 4.47
C SER A 226 -8.80 -0.27 5.56
N ILE A 227 -7.72 -0.37 6.33
CA ILE A 227 -7.61 -1.31 7.45
C ILE A 227 -8.19 -0.67 8.71
N ARG A 228 -9.32 -1.19 9.17
CA ARG A 228 -10.00 -0.73 10.40
C ARG A 228 -9.60 -1.51 11.65
N SER A 229 -9.10 -2.73 11.48
CA SER A 229 -8.68 -3.65 12.54
C SER A 229 -7.62 -4.62 12.02
N THR A 230 -6.75 -5.13 12.89
CA THR A 230 -5.71 -6.12 12.53
C THR A 230 -6.32 -7.37 11.89
N ALA A 231 -7.45 -7.87 12.42
CA ALA A 231 -8.15 -9.03 11.86
C ALA A 231 -8.70 -8.74 10.45
N HIS A 232 -9.22 -7.53 10.24
CA HIS A 232 -9.68 -7.09 8.93
C HIS A 232 -8.53 -6.98 7.93
N GLY A 233 -7.35 -6.53 8.37
CA GLY A 233 -6.13 -6.52 7.56
C GLY A 233 -5.73 -7.93 7.10
N PHE A 234 -5.75 -8.92 8.01
CA PHE A 234 -5.50 -10.33 7.68
C PHE A 234 -6.51 -10.89 6.69
N GLN A 235 -7.81 -10.60 6.87
CA GLN A 235 -8.84 -11.05 5.95
C GLN A 235 -8.66 -10.46 4.55
N GLN A 236 -8.41 -9.15 4.45
CA GLN A 236 -8.18 -8.49 3.17
C GLN A 236 -6.92 -9.01 2.48
N TRP A 237 -5.83 -9.19 3.23
CA TRP A 237 -4.60 -9.78 2.73
C TRP A 237 -4.82 -11.18 2.17
N PHE A 238 -5.42 -12.07 2.95
CA PHE A 238 -5.68 -13.45 2.53
C PHE A 238 -6.61 -13.51 1.31
N MET A 239 -7.69 -12.72 1.30
CA MET A 239 -8.60 -12.64 0.16
C MET A 239 -7.89 -12.17 -1.11
N LEU A 240 -7.05 -11.12 -0.99
CA LEU A 240 -6.24 -10.63 -2.11
C LEU A 240 -5.25 -11.69 -2.59
N SER A 241 -4.62 -12.45 -1.68
CA SER A 241 -3.71 -13.55 -2.03
C SER A 241 -4.41 -14.69 -2.77
N VAL A 242 -5.65 -15.03 -2.38
CA VAL A 242 -6.47 -16.04 -3.06
C VAL A 242 -6.86 -15.57 -4.46
N ILE A 243 -7.24 -14.29 -4.61
CA ILE A 243 -7.55 -13.71 -5.93
C ILE A 243 -6.32 -13.76 -6.84
N ILE A 244 -5.15 -13.31 -6.36
CA ILE A 244 -3.90 -13.34 -7.12
C ILE A 244 -3.52 -14.78 -7.48
N PHE A 245 -3.65 -15.72 -6.54
CA PHE A 245 -3.39 -17.13 -6.81
C PHE A 245 -4.33 -17.68 -7.91
N GLY A 246 -5.63 -17.37 -7.83
CA GLY A 246 -6.60 -17.73 -8.86
C GLY A 246 -6.23 -17.17 -10.23
N LEU A 247 -5.77 -15.91 -10.30
CA LEU A 247 -5.28 -15.30 -11.53
C LEU A 247 -4.04 -16.01 -12.09
N LEU A 248 -3.11 -16.44 -11.24
CA LEU A 248 -1.95 -17.25 -11.66
C LEU A 248 -2.37 -18.61 -12.23
N ILE A 249 -3.35 -19.28 -11.62
CA ILE A 249 -3.89 -20.55 -12.13
C ILE A 249 -4.63 -20.35 -13.45
N ILE A 250 -5.47 -19.31 -13.56
CA ILE A 250 -6.15 -18.96 -14.82
C ILE A 250 -5.12 -18.67 -15.91
N LYS A 251 -4.05 -17.92 -15.60
CA LYS A 251 -2.95 -17.67 -16.53
C LYS A 251 -2.28 -18.97 -16.97
N LEU A 252 -2.01 -19.90 -16.05
CA LEU A 252 -1.43 -21.20 -16.38
C LEU A 252 -2.34 -22.00 -17.34
N VAL A 253 -3.64 -22.07 -17.05
CA VAL A 253 -4.63 -22.75 -17.91
C VAL A 253 -4.71 -22.08 -19.28
N TRP A 254 -4.72 -20.75 -19.33
CA TRP A 254 -4.71 -19.98 -20.58
C TRP A 254 -3.51 -20.31 -21.46
N LEU A 255 -2.31 -20.37 -20.86
CA LEU A 255 -1.10 -20.77 -21.56
C LEU A 255 -1.20 -22.20 -22.10
N MET A 256 -1.78 -23.14 -21.35
CA MET A 256 -1.99 -24.52 -21.83
C MET A 256 -2.93 -24.56 -23.05
N VAL A 257 -4.02 -23.78 -23.03
CA VAL A 257 -4.96 -23.69 -24.15
C VAL A 257 -4.28 -23.11 -25.40
N LEU A 258 -3.56 -21.99 -25.25
CA LEU A 258 -2.83 -21.38 -26.37
C LEU A 258 -1.76 -22.32 -26.92
N ASN A 259 -1.01 -22.98 -26.05
CA ASN A 259 0.00 -23.93 -26.48
C ASN A 259 -0.58 -25.10 -27.28
N ASN A 260 -1.76 -25.60 -26.88
CA ASN A 260 -2.48 -26.62 -27.64
C ASN A 260 -2.96 -26.09 -29.00
N LEU A 261 -3.44 -24.84 -29.07
CA LEU A 261 -3.90 -24.21 -30.31
C LEU A 261 -2.77 -24.01 -31.33
N PHE A 262 -1.58 -23.59 -30.87
CA PHE A 262 -0.42 -23.33 -31.72
C PHE A 262 0.50 -24.54 -31.92
N GLY A 263 0.23 -25.68 -31.26
CA GLY A 263 0.99 -26.92 -31.40
C GLY A 263 2.40 -26.87 -30.81
N PHE A 264 2.70 -25.89 -29.96
CA PHE A 264 3.99 -25.81 -29.29
C PHE A 264 4.08 -26.90 -28.21
N ARG A 265 5.23 -27.55 -28.06
CA ARG A 265 5.47 -28.51 -26.97
C ARG A 265 6.46 -27.90 -26.01
N ASP A 266 6.20 -28.06 -24.71
CA ASP A 266 7.09 -27.67 -23.60
C ASP A 266 7.33 -26.16 -23.38
N ILE A 267 6.82 -25.28 -24.24
CA ILE A 267 6.97 -23.81 -24.10
C ILE A 267 6.26 -23.27 -22.87
N VAL A 268 5.06 -23.78 -22.55
CA VAL A 268 4.25 -23.33 -21.40
C VAL A 268 5.05 -23.41 -20.09
N ARG A 269 5.86 -24.46 -19.93
CA ARG A 269 6.62 -24.70 -18.70
C ARG A 269 7.64 -23.61 -18.49
N ILE A 270 8.48 -23.40 -19.49
CA ILE A 270 9.54 -22.41 -19.49
C ILE A 270 8.93 -21.02 -19.32
N GLN A 271 7.82 -20.76 -20.00
CA GLN A 271 7.16 -19.47 -19.93
C GLN A 271 6.61 -19.21 -18.52
N PHE A 272 5.79 -20.10 -17.99
CA PHE A 272 5.19 -19.91 -16.68
C PHE A 272 6.26 -19.87 -15.56
N PHE A 273 7.28 -20.72 -15.65
CA PHE A 273 8.39 -20.73 -14.69
C PHE A 273 9.14 -19.39 -14.66
N ASN A 274 9.51 -18.86 -15.84
CA ASN A 274 10.18 -17.56 -15.92
C ASN A 274 9.26 -16.42 -15.45
N PHE A 275 7.96 -16.49 -15.72
CA PHE A 275 7.01 -15.49 -15.22
C PHE A 275 6.96 -15.45 -13.69
N VAL A 276 6.88 -16.61 -13.03
CA VAL A 276 6.92 -16.70 -11.56
C VAL A 276 8.27 -16.25 -11.00
N ARG A 277 9.38 -16.61 -11.66
CA ARG A 277 10.74 -16.13 -11.34
C ARG A 277 10.82 -14.60 -11.40
N VAL A 278 10.27 -13.97 -12.43
CA VAL A 278 10.18 -12.49 -12.54
C VAL A 278 9.40 -11.90 -11.38
N ILE A 279 8.25 -12.47 -11.00
CA ILE A 279 7.47 -11.98 -9.84
C ILE A 279 8.33 -12.05 -8.57
N LEU A 280 8.92 -13.19 -8.25
CA LEU A 280 9.70 -13.36 -7.02
C LEU A 280 10.91 -12.41 -6.95
N ILE A 281 11.62 -12.24 -8.07
CA ILE A 281 12.74 -11.29 -8.16
C ILE A 281 12.23 -9.85 -7.98
N ALA A 282 11.14 -9.47 -8.66
CA ALA A 282 10.54 -8.15 -8.54
C ALA A 282 10.17 -7.85 -7.08
N MET A 283 9.52 -8.80 -6.41
CA MET A 283 9.11 -8.70 -5.01
C MET A 283 10.30 -8.56 -4.05
N THR A 284 11.38 -9.30 -4.31
CA THR A 284 12.62 -9.20 -3.55
C THR A 284 13.25 -7.81 -3.71
N VAL A 285 13.37 -7.32 -4.95
CA VAL A 285 13.91 -5.98 -5.26
C VAL A 285 13.06 -4.89 -4.60
N LEU A 286 11.74 -4.96 -4.72
CA LEU A 286 10.84 -3.98 -4.10
C LEU A 286 10.93 -3.98 -2.58
N THR A 287 11.08 -5.14 -1.96
CA THR A 287 11.25 -5.25 -0.51
C THR A 287 12.55 -4.60 -0.08
N LEU A 288 13.66 -4.85 -0.79
CA LEU A 288 14.95 -4.20 -0.53
C LEU A 288 14.86 -2.68 -0.68
N ILE A 289 14.22 -2.19 -1.75
CA ILE A 289 13.95 -0.77 -1.95
C ILE A 289 13.13 -0.22 -0.77
N THR A 290 12.07 -0.90 -0.35
CA THR A 290 11.22 -0.48 0.78
C THR A 290 12.00 -0.37 2.08
N ILE A 291 12.90 -1.32 2.36
CA ILE A 291 13.78 -1.29 3.53
C ILE A 291 14.71 -0.07 3.49
N VAL A 292 15.37 0.18 2.35
CA VAL A 292 16.28 1.33 2.20
C VAL A 292 15.54 2.65 2.42
N TYR A 293 14.35 2.80 1.84
CA TYR A 293 13.55 4.01 2.01
C TYR A 293 13.03 4.17 3.44
N PHE A 294 12.67 3.08 4.11
CA PHE A 294 12.29 3.09 5.52
C PHE A 294 13.44 3.56 6.41
N VAL A 295 14.66 3.07 6.18
CA VAL A 295 15.87 3.51 6.89
C VAL A 295 16.17 4.99 6.64
N ALA A 296 15.91 5.47 5.42
CA ALA A 296 16.05 6.89 5.06
C ALA A 296 14.95 7.79 5.64
N ASN A 297 13.93 7.24 6.32
CA ASN A 297 12.80 7.94 6.92
C ASN A 297 12.01 8.84 5.93
N ILE A 298 11.96 8.45 4.66
CA ILE A 298 11.23 9.17 3.62
C ILE A 298 9.76 8.72 3.65
N GLN A 299 8.87 9.55 4.18
CA GLN A 299 7.43 9.27 4.29
C GLN A 299 6.59 10.11 3.31
N ASP A 300 7.00 10.17 2.04
CA ASP A 300 6.22 10.83 0.98
C ASP A 300 5.23 9.85 0.33
N GLN A 301 3.99 10.27 0.09
CA GLN A 301 2.99 9.47 -0.64
C GLN A 301 3.42 9.17 -2.08
N LYS A 302 4.20 10.08 -2.70
CA LYS A 302 4.74 9.89 -4.05
C LYS A 302 5.65 8.67 -4.17
N TYR A 303 6.30 8.28 -3.07
CA TYR A 303 7.18 7.12 -3.05
C TYR A 303 6.46 5.83 -3.41
N PHE A 304 5.28 5.59 -2.84
CA PHE A 304 4.51 4.36 -3.10
C PHE A 304 3.94 4.32 -4.52
N PHE A 305 3.64 5.48 -5.10
CA PHE A 305 3.33 5.59 -6.53
C PHE A 305 4.52 5.14 -7.38
N HIS A 306 5.72 5.65 -7.10
CA HIS A 306 6.93 5.23 -7.80
C HIS A 306 7.22 3.73 -7.62
N LEU A 307 6.90 3.14 -6.47
CA LEU A 307 7.07 1.72 -6.21
C LEU A 307 6.20 0.87 -7.15
N ILE A 308 4.92 1.23 -7.33
CA ILE A 308 4.03 0.56 -8.30
C ILE A 308 4.49 0.79 -9.74
N THR A 309 5.00 1.98 -10.06
CA THR A 309 5.60 2.25 -11.37
C THR A 309 6.83 1.38 -11.64
N ILE A 310 7.72 1.24 -10.66
CA ILE A 310 8.88 0.34 -10.75
C ILE A 310 8.42 -1.10 -10.93
N LEU A 311 7.42 -1.56 -10.17
CA LEU A 311 6.85 -2.90 -10.33
C LEU A 311 6.34 -3.12 -11.76
N SER A 312 5.60 -2.15 -12.30
CA SER A 312 5.10 -2.18 -13.67
C SER A 312 6.24 -2.24 -14.70
N ILE A 313 7.31 -1.46 -14.50
CA ILE A 313 8.49 -1.47 -15.38
C ILE A 313 9.19 -2.84 -15.34
N ILE A 314 9.37 -3.42 -14.16
CA ILE A 314 9.99 -4.74 -14.01
C ILE A 314 9.16 -5.82 -14.72
N PHE A 315 7.82 -5.77 -14.60
CA PHE A 315 6.95 -6.69 -15.32
C PHE A 315 7.05 -6.54 -16.83
N SER A 316 7.05 -5.31 -17.34
CA SER A 316 7.25 -5.03 -18.77
C SER A 316 8.60 -5.53 -19.27
N ALA A 317 9.68 -5.28 -18.52
CA ALA A 317 11.01 -5.79 -18.84
C ALA A 317 11.05 -7.32 -18.82
N GLY A 318 10.40 -7.97 -17.86
CA GLY A 318 10.28 -9.43 -17.78
C GLY A 318 9.56 -10.03 -18.99
N ALA A 319 8.48 -9.40 -19.47
CA ALA A 319 7.78 -9.81 -20.69
C ALA A 319 8.68 -9.70 -21.94
N VAL A 320 9.50 -8.65 -22.02
CA VAL A 320 10.48 -8.47 -23.12
C VAL A 320 11.60 -9.52 -23.06
N VAL A 321 12.16 -9.79 -21.87
CA VAL A 321 13.18 -10.85 -21.70
C VAL A 321 12.62 -12.21 -22.12
N MET A 322 11.39 -12.49 -21.71
CA MET A 322 10.66 -13.69 -22.11
C MET A 322 10.49 -13.77 -23.64
N TYR A 323 10.09 -12.69 -24.30
CA TYR A 323 10.00 -12.63 -25.76
C TYR A 323 11.30 -13.07 -26.44
N PHE A 324 12.44 -12.51 -26.03
CA PHE A 324 13.74 -12.88 -26.59
C PHE A 324 14.11 -14.34 -26.32
N LYS A 325 13.78 -14.87 -25.12
CA LYS A 325 14.01 -16.28 -24.80
C LYS A 325 13.21 -17.24 -25.68
N LEU A 326 11.93 -16.95 -25.93
CA LEU A 326 11.12 -17.80 -26.82
C LEU A 326 11.59 -17.69 -28.27
N MET A 327 11.99 -16.49 -28.73
CA MET A 327 12.51 -16.28 -30.08
C MET A 327 13.75 -17.14 -30.35
N ALA A 328 14.67 -17.23 -29.39
CA ALA A 328 15.88 -18.04 -29.52
C ALA A 328 15.61 -19.56 -29.66
N ARG A 329 14.41 -20.03 -29.30
CA ARG A 329 14.05 -21.46 -29.25
C ARG A 329 13.19 -21.94 -30.40
N MET A 330 12.49 -21.04 -31.06
CA MET A 330 11.45 -21.38 -32.00
C MET A 330 12.00 -21.36 -33.43
N PRO A 331 12.05 -22.53 -34.12
CA PRO A 331 12.52 -22.60 -35.50
C PRO A 331 11.48 -22.09 -36.53
N TYR A 332 10.27 -21.76 -36.09
CA TYR A 332 9.13 -21.40 -36.95
C TYR A 332 8.97 -19.88 -37.16
N HIS A 333 8.20 -19.50 -38.19
CA HIS A 333 7.96 -18.12 -38.63
C HIS A 333 7.60 -17.17 -37.47
N PHE A 334 8.35 -16.07 -37.34
CA PHE A 334 8.20 -14.99 -36.34
C PHE A 334 6.75 -14.54 -36.07
N PHE A 335 5.88 -14.60 -37.07
CA PHE A 335 4.47 -14.19 -36.97
C PHE A 335 3.65 -15.02 -35.98
N HIS A 336 3.82 -16.35 -35.96
CA HIS A 336 3.07 -17.20 -35.02
C HIS A 336 3.50 -16.96 -33.58
N LEU A 337 4.80 -16.79 -33.36
CA LEU A 337 5.35 -16.49 -32.06
C LEU A 337 4.87 -15.14 -31.54
N PHE A 338 4.90 -14.11 -32.40
CA PHE A 338 4.41 -12.78 -32.06
C PHE A 338 2.92 -12.81 -31.66
N SER A 339 2.06 -13.46 -32.46
CA SER A 339 0.63 -13.60 -32.15
C SER A 339 0.40 -14.30 -30.81
N TYR A 340 1.13 -15.38 -30.55
CA TYR A 340 1.09 -16.12 -29.29
C TYR A 340 1.52 -15.27 -28.08
N LEU A 341 2.62 -14.51 -28.18
CA LEU A 341 3.10 -13.63 -27.11
C LEU A 341 2.17 -12.43 -26.88
N CYS A 342 1.60 -11.88 -27.94
CA CYS A 342 0.61 -10.82 -27.83
C CYS A 342 -0.61 -11.28 -27.02
N ALA A 343 -1.12 -12.48 -27.29
CA ALA A 343 -2.27 -13.06 -26.59
C ALA A 343 -1.96 -13.51 -25.15
N SER A 344 -0.73 -13.98 -24.89
CA SER A 344 -0.36 -14.55 -23.58
C SER A 344 0.25 -13.55 -22.58
N GLU A 345 1.01 -12.56 -23.05
CA GLU A 345 1.78 -11.66 -22.17
C GLU A 345 1.45 -10.18 -22.40
N ILE A 346 1.49 -9.71 -23.65
CA ILE A 346 1.38 -8.26 -23.94
C ILE A 346 -0.03 -7.73 -23.63
N MET A 347 -1.09 -8.39 -24.10
CA MET A 347 -2.47 -7.95 -23.83
C MET A 347 -2.79 -7.92 -22.32
N PRO A 348 -2.56 -9.00 -21.54
CA PRO A 348 -2.78 -8.96 -20.09
C PRO A 348 -1.97 -7.89 -19.38
N LEU A 349 -0.71 -7.66 -19.78
CA LEU A 349 0.13 -6.61 -19.20
C LEU A 349 -0.43 -5.21 -19.47
N VAL A 350 -0.86 -4.92 -20.70
CA VAL A 350 -1.45 -3.61 -21.06
C VAL A 350 -2.75 -3.38 -20.28
N VAL A 351 -3.59 -4.41 -20.13
CA VAL A 351 -4.81 -4.32 -19.31
C VAL A 351 -4.46 -4.04 -17.85
N LEU A 352 -3.44 -4.71 -17.30
CA LEU A 352 -2.98 -4.49 -15.93
C LEU A 352 -2.50 -3.05 -15.75
N ILE A 353 -1.62 -2.55 -16.62
CA ILE A 353 -1.13 -1.16 -16.57
C ILE A 353 -2.31 -0.19 -16.60
N LYS A 354 -3.28 -0.41 -17.50
CA LYS A 354 -4.45 0.46 -17.58
C LYS A 354 -5.24 0.48 -16.27
N VAL A 355 -5.57 -0.68 -15.71
CA VAL A 355 -6.36 -0.79 -14.47
C VAL A 355 -5.66 -0.18 -13.24
N PHE A 356 -4.34 -0.21 -13.19
CA PHE A 356 -3.59 0.35 -12.06
C PHE A 356 -3.38 1.87 -12.15
N PHE A 357 -3.31 2.44 -13.36
CA PHE A 357 -2.97 3.86 -13.56
C PHE A 357 -4.14 4.75 -14.05
N TYR A 358 -5.19 4.17 -14.64
CA TYR A 358 -6.35 4.87 -15.20
C TYR A 358 -7.65 4.29 -14.63
#